data_AF-A0A9P9WYV7-F1
#
_entry.id   AF-A0A9P9WYV7-F1
#
_cell.length_a   1.000
_cell.length_b   1.000
_cell.length_c   1.000
_cell.angle_alpha   90.00
_cell.angle_beta   90.00
_cell.angle_gamma   90.00
#
_symmetry.space_group_name_H-M   'P 1'
#
loop_
_entity.id
_entity.type
_entity.pdbx_description
1 polymer ?
#
loop_
_entity_poly.entity_id
_entity_poly.type
_entity_poly.pdbx_seq_one_letter_code
_entity_poly.pdbx_strand_id
1 'polypeptide(L)'
;MDPLMDVEVKQVFCVYPISGNYTIYQRTLFWVALAFALLGQTHGWLAASAFGFAVTYSTTAAVHGFILAFQGEVQCDGDIFVVDAIITRALHISIICALICPRLFNKSLALLVNGWFLLLGASHMALAFNTPRLISKASSSLVLSYRNEDGSWHDPCADMRMPTMFRGISGDSMSPVLWGYTTITNASLLQLSADRDVISMPSPERPGAVAGYMLLESIKVSLLMAPVLQATLVDRRSSRNDVFLRLLSKRVVYQNSDFSRSGPVLATVLVRLLQVRWFLLQCVPALNILDFPLRFTTRVLCGYFKIRTLKIEDLSFKETRITQARYQAAKYIAMSFYAIVMLGHVLWMPVFLQMTTSHEGWLKDVPESETFRAVGQWSSWLTLCLALTTAIVNRLLNLDTREGSASLESWIQQHHLNVIYTQVRNWCSDEWIETKDWWANPGKRGINHLKAAVPDDDSQDMFSTKLLQALTLFEANRKGDVLPAPVPIHMQPFFGRRPQEKMD
;
A
#
# COMPACT_ATOMS: atom_id res chain seq x y z
N MET A 1 -24.32 35.66 43.30
CA MET A 1 -24.28 34.33 42.65
C MET A 1 -23.89 34.60 41.23
N ASP A 2 -22.60 34.46 40.93
CA ASP A 2 -22.14 34.57 39.55
C ASP A 2 -22.77 33.42 38.75
N PRO A 3 -23.28 33.69 37.53
CA PRO A 3 -23.82 32.64 36.69
C PRO A 3 -22.74 31.58 36.49
N LEU A 4 -23.06 30.31 36.78
CA LEU A 4 -22.19 29.19 36.44
C LEU A 4 -21.85 29.30 34.95
N MET A 5 -20.61 29.67 34.64
CA MET A 5 -20.14 29.62 33.26
C MET A 5 -19.97 28.15 32.89
N ASP A 6 -20.73 27.67 31.91
CA ASP A 6 -20.52 26.36 31.33
C ASP A 6 -19.15 26.34 30.63
N VAL A 7 -18.21 25.54 31.15
CA VAL A 7 -16.89 25.37 30.53
C VAL A 7 -17.03 24.38 29.39
N GLU A 8 -16.81 24.84 28.17
CA GLU A 8 -16.74 23.97 27.00
C GLU A 8 -15.46 23.13 27.07
N VAL A 9 -15.60 21.81 27.11
CA VAL A 9 -14.47 20.87 27.14
C VAL A 9 -14.47 20.04 25.85
N LYS A 10 -13.30 19.92 25.23
CA LYS A 10 -13.08 19.11 24.04
C LYS A 10 -12.24 17.88 24.35
N GLN A 11 -12.68 16.74 23.82
CA GLN A 11 -11.93 15.50 23.88
C GLN A 11 -10.94 15.47 22.72
N VAL A 12 -9.65 15.50 23.04
CA VAL A 12 -8.57 15.49 22.05
C VAL A 12 -7.68 14.27 22.22
N PHE A 13 -7.25 13.75 21.08
CA PHE A 13 -6.29 12.67 20.98
C PHE A 13 -4.95 13.25 20.56
N CYS A 14 -3.92 13.15 21.40
CA CYS A 14 -2.60 13.67 21.08
C CYS A 14 -1.88 12.69 20.16
N VAL A 15 -1.69 13.09 18.90
CA VAL A 15 -0.97 12.30 17.90
C VAL A 15 0.21 13.05 17.36
N TYR A 16 1.22 12.30 16.94
CA TYR A 16 2.19 12.81 16.00
C TYR A 16 1.50 13.05 14.65
N PRO A 17 1.74 14.21 14.03
CA PRO A 17 1.14 14.53 12.74
C PRO A 17 1.63 13.56 11.66
N ILE A 18 0.80 13.27 10.66
CA ILE A 18 1.16 12.40 9.52
C ILE A 18 2.46 12.89 8.90
N SER A 19 3.43 11.99 8.71
CA SER A 19 4.73 12.33 8.16
C SER A 19 4.63 12.82 6.71
N GLY A 20 5.64 13.58 6.29
CA GLY A 20 5.71 14.16 4.95
C GLY A 20 5.51 13.14 3.82
N ASN A 21 5.93 11.89 4.01
CA ASN A 21 5.79 10.85 2.98
C ASN A 21 4.34 10.39 2.74
N TYR A 22 3.43 10.72 3.64
CA TYR A 22 2.05 10.24 3.65
C TYR A 22 1.01 11.37 3.64
N THR A 23 1.42 12.61 3.34
CA THR A 23 0.51 13.76 3.22
C THR A 23 -0.56 13.54 2.16
N ILE A 24 -1.63 14.34 2.20
CA ILE A 24 -2.70 14.33 1.22
C ILE A 24 -2.17 14.51 -0.20
N TYR A 25 -1.07 15.25 -0.36
CA TYR A 25 -0.44 15.46 -1.64
C TYR A 25 0.20 14.19 -2.19
N GLN A 26 0.91 13.42 -1.37
CA GLN A 26 1.46 12.10 -1.75
C GLN A 26 0.36 11.07 -2.00
N ARG A 27 -0.66 11.03 -1.12
CA ARG A 27 -1.79 10.11 -1.27
C ARG A 27 -2.57 10.38 -2.54
N THR A 28 -2.80 11.66 -2.87
CA THR A 28 -3.47 12.04 -4.12
C THR A 28 -2.67 11.56 -5.34
N LEU A 29 -1.33 11.74 -5.34
CA LEU A 29 -0.48 11.20 -6.39
C LEU A 29 -0.62 9.68 -6.53
N PHE A 30 -0.62 8.97 -5.40
CA PHE A 30 -0.81 7.53 -5.37
C PHE A 30 -2.18 7.12 -5.93
N TRP A 31 -3.27 7.80 -5.56
CA TRP A 31 -4.61 7.54 -6.09
C TRP A 31 -4.70 7.82 -7.59
N VAL A 32 -4.08 8.91 -8.06
CA VAL A 32 -4.01 9.25 -9.49
C VAL A 32 -3.20 8.20 -10.26
N ALA A 33 -2.05 7.76 -9.74
CA ALA A 33 -1.23 6.73 -10.37
C ALA A 33 -1.98 5.40 -10.48
N LEU A 34 -2.73 5.01 -9.45
CA LEU A 34 -3.57 3.81 -9.45
C LEU A 34 -4.73 3.93 -10.45
N ALA A 35 -5.45 5.06 -10.46
CA ALA A 35 -6.49 5.32 -11.43
C ALA A 35 -5.93 5.30 -12.86
N PHE A 36 -4.75 5.89 -13.06
CA PHE A 36 -4.06 5.88 -14.34
C PHE A 36 -3.66 4.46 -14.77
N ALA A 37 -3.14 3.63 -13.87
CA ALA A 37 -2.83 2.23 -14.17
C ALA A 37 -4.10 1.43 -14.55
N LEU A 38 -5.23 1.73 -13.89
CA LEU A 38 -6.53 1.09 -14.16
C LEU A 38 -7.19 1.55 -15.46
N LEU A 39 -7.07 2.82 -15.84
CA LEU A 39 -7.70 3.38 -17.04
C LEU A 39 -6.79 3.31 -18.27
N GLY A 40 -5.47 3.43 -18.07
CA GLY A 40 -4.44 3.44 -19.11
C GLY A 40 -4.11 2.07 -19.71
N GLN A 41 -5.00 1.08 -19.57
CA GLN A 41 -4.75 -0.30 -20.00
C GLN A 41 -4.53 -0.45 -21.51
N THR A 42 -5.07 0.48 -22.30
CA THR A 42 -4.81 0.59 -23.74
C THR A 42 -3.33 0.87 -24.03
N HIS A 43 -2.63 1.51 -23.09
CA HIS A 43 -1.22 1.86 -23.15
C HIS A 43 -0.46 1.12 -22.05
N GLY A 44 -0.43 -0.21 -22.15
CA GLY A 44 0.15 -1.09 -21.11
C GLY A 44 1.57 -0.71 -20.66
N TRP A 45 2.39 -0.11 -21.53
CA TRP A 45 3.73 0.39 -21.19
C TRP A 45 3.70 1.59 -20.23
N LEU A 46 2.75 2.52 -20.42
CA LEU A 46 2.59 3.70 -19.57
C LEU A 46 1.88 3.34 -18.27
N ALA A 47 0.88 2.46 -18.34
CA ALA A 47 0.22 1.89 -17.16
C ALA A 47 1.21 1.10 -16.28
N ALA A 48 2.18 0.40 -16.87
CA ALA A 48 3.23 -0.31 -16.13
C ALA A 48 4.09 0.64 -15.30
N SER A 49 4.46 1.82 -15.82
CA SER A 49 5.23 2.83 -15.06
C SER A 49 4.44 3.39 -13.87
N ALA A 50 3.18 3.77 -14.09
CA ALA A 50 2.31 4.25 -13.01
C ALA A 50 2.07 3.16 -11.95
N PHE A 51 1.86 1.92 -12.39
CA PHE A 51 1.73 0.77 -11.50
C PHE A 51 3.03 0.50 -10.73
N GLY A 52 4.20 0.63 -11.36
CA GLY A 52 5.49 0.52 -10.70
C GLY A 52 5.66 1.52 -9.54
N PHE A 53 5.34 2.80 -9.78
CA PHE A 53 5.31 3.81 -8.72
C PHE A 53 4.38 3.42 -7.58
N ALA A 54 3.16 2.98 -7.90
CA ALA A 54 2.18 2.57 -6.89
C ALA A 54 2.64 1.33 -6.08
N VAL A 55 3.27 0.36 -6.73
CA VAL A 55 3.86 -0.81 -6.06
C VAL A 55 4.97 -0.37 -5.11
N THR A 56 5.89 0.51 -5.54
CA THR A 56 6.97 1.01 -4.68
C THR A 56 6.41 1.78 -3.48
N TYR A 57 5.49 2.72 -3.71
CA TYR A 57 4.90 3.54 -2.64
C TYR A 57 4.16 2.68 -1.60
N SER A 58 3.32 1.75 -2.06
CA SER A 58 2.60 0.83 -1.17
C SER A 58 3.51 -0.20 -0.49
N THR A 59 4.63 -0.59 -1.11
CA THR A 59 5.65 -1.43 -0.50
C THR A 59 6.33 -0.72 0.66
N THR A 60 6.72 0.56 0.47
CA THR A 60 7.29 1.38 1.55
C THR A 60 6.30 1.54 2.69
N ALA A 61 5.04 1.83 2.38
CA ALA A 61 3.97 1.88 3.38
C ALA A 61 3.82 0.53 4.11
N ALA A 62 3.83 -0.60 3.40
CA ALA A 62 3.71 -1.91 4.01
C ALA A 62 4.88 -2.26 4.94
N VAL A 63 6.12 -1.96 4.55
CA VAL A 63 7.27 -2.12 5.45
C VAL A 63 7.11 -1.22 6.67
N HIS A 64 6.71 0.04 6.48
CA HIS A 64 6.49 0.97 7.59
C HIS A 64 5.40 0.48 8.55
N GLY A 65 4.25 0.07 8.02
CA GLY A 65 3.12 -0.46 8.79
C GLY A 65 3.46 -1.74 9.53
N PHE A 66 4.30 -2.59 8.93
CA PHE A 66 4.81 -3.78 9.59
C PHE A 66 5.69 -3.40 10.78
N ILE A 67 6.60 -2.42 10.63
CA ILE A 67 7.43 -1.94 11.74
C ILE A 67 6.55 -1.32 12.84
N LEU A 68 5.60 -0.45 12.49
CA LEU A 68 4.65 0.17 13.43
C LEU A 68 3.84 -0.88 14.20
N ALA A 69 3.42 -1.97 13.54
CA ALA A 69 2.67 -3.04 14.17
C ALA A 69 3.45 -3.80 15.26
N PHE A 70 4.78 -3.85 15.17
CA PHE A 70 5.64 -4.57 16.12
C PHE A 70 6.34 -3.66 17.13
N GLN A 71 6.18 -2.35 17.04
CA GLN A 71 6.68 -1.44 18.07
C GLN A 71 5.90 -1.65 19.37
N GLY A 72 6.60 -2.07 20.43
CA GLY A 72 6.00 -2.45 21.72
C GLY A 72 5.41 -1.28 22.50
N GLU A 73 5.94 -0.07 22.26
CA GLU A 73 5.35 1.18 22.74
C GLU A 73 4.37 1.67 21.68
N VAL A 74 3.10 1.80 22.08
CA VAL A 74 2.09 2.35 21.17
C VAL A 74 2.33 3.82 21.10
N GLN A 75 3.04 4.21 20.06
CA GLN A 75 3.23 5.58 19.70
C GLN A 75 1.96 6.02 18.98
N CYS A 76 1.40 7.15 19.40
CA CYS A 76 0.27 7.78 18.74
C CYS A 76 0.75 8.39 17.40
N ASP A 77 1.31 7.58 16.51
CA ASP A 77 1.81 8.02 15.21
C ASP A 77 0.64 8.06 14.22
N GLY A 78 0.33 9.26 13.71
CA GLY A 78 -0.71 9.45 12.70
C GLY A 78 -0.48 8.61 11.44
N ASP A 79 0.76 8.21 11.17
CA ASP A 79 1.11 7.37 10.02
C ASP A 79 0.44 6.01 10.04
N ILE A 80 0.11 5.47 11.21
CA ILE A 80 -0.49 4.13 11.32
C ILE A 80 -1.82 4.04 10.56
N PHE A 81 -2.58 5.12 10.62
CA PHE A 81 -3.89 5.22 9.99
C PHE A 81 -3.77 5.33 8.47
N VAL A 82 -2.83 6.14 8.02
CA VAL A 82 -2.59 6.38 6.59
C VAL A 82 -1.98 5.17 5.91
N VAL A 83 -1.03 4.52 6.57
CA VAL A 83 -0.35 3.34 6.05
C VAL A 83 -1.33 2.19 5.86
N ASP A 84 -2.22 1.92 6.84
CA ASP A 84 -3.25 0.89 6.68
C ASP A 84 -4.19 1.19 5.50
N ALA A 85 -4.53 2.47 5.30
CA ALA A 85 -5.31 2.91 4.15
C ALA A 85 -4.59 2.60 2.82
N ILE A 86 -3.32 3.00 2.70
CA ILE A 86 -2.50 2.77 1.50
C ILE A 86 -2.40 1.28 1.20
N ILE A 87 -2.08 0.45 2.20
CA ILE A 87 -1.94 -1.01 2.05
C ILE A 87 -3.26 -1.62 1.59
N THR A 88 -4.35 -1.27 2.27
CA THR A 88 -5.69 -1.80 1.99
C THR A 88 -6.15 -1.43 0.58
N ARG A 89 -5.91 -0.19 0.12
CA ARG A 89 -6.26 0.25 -1.24
C ARG A 89 -5.36 -0.38 -2.30
N ALA A 90 -4.08 -0.56 -2.01
CA ALA A 90 -3.16 -1.30 -2.87
C ALA A 90 -3.61 -2.75 -3.07
N LEU A 91 -4.04 -3.44 -2.00
CA LEU A 91 -4.62 -4.78 -2.07
C LEU A 91 -5.89 -4.81 -2.93
N HIS A 92 -6.83 -3.88 -2.72
CA HIS A 92 -8.05 -3.82 -3.52
C HIS A 92 -7.76 -3.59 -5.01
N ILE A 93 -6.92 -2.61 -5.35
CA ILE A 93 -6.63 -2.30 -6.74
C ILE A 93 -5.82 -3.40 -7.41
N SER A 94 -4.91 -4.05 -6.69
CA SER A 94 -4.13 -5.15 -7.25
C SER A 94 -5.02 -6.35 -7.59
N ILE A 95 -6.04 -6.65 -6.79
CA ILE A 95 -7.10 -7.61 -7.14
C ILE A 95 -7.82 -7.16 -8.42
N ILE A 96 -8.24 -5.90 -8.51
CA ILE A 96 -8.90 -5.35 -9.70
C ILE A 96 -7.98 -5.45 -10.93
N CYS A 97 -6.73 -5.04 -10.83
CA CYS A 97 -5.73 -5.15 -11.89
C CYS A 97 -5.53 -6.61 -12.31
N ALA A 98 -5.51 -7.57 -11.37
CA ALA A 98 -5.34 -9.00 -11.70
C ALA A 98 -6.54 -9.56 -12.47
N LEU A 99 -7.75 -9.02 -12.21
CA LEU A 99 -8.97 -9.39 -12.90
C LEU A 99 -9.05 -8.75 -14.31
N ILE A 100 -8.81 -7.44 -14.41
CA ILE A 100 -8.98 -6.69 -15.66
C ILE A 100 -7.75 -6.81 -16.57
N CYS A 101 -6.57 -6.80 -15.98
CA CYS A 101 -5.28 -6.69 -16.66
C CYS A 101 -4.34 -7.85 -16.33
N PRO A 102 -4.69 -9.10 -16.70
CA PRO A 102 -3.82 -10.25 -16.44
C PRO A 102 -2.45 -10.14 -17.13
N ARG A 103 -2.30 -9.26 -18.13
CA ARG A 103 -1.03 -8.99 -18.82
C ARG A 103 0.01 -8.31 -17.93
N LEU A 104 -0.42 -7.48 -16.97
CA LEU A 104 0.48 -6.88 -15.98
C LEU A 104 1.13 -7.96 -15.08
N PHE A 105 0.49 -9.13 -14.97
CA PHE A 105 0.92 -10.25 -14.15
C PHE A 105 1.57 -11.36 -14.98
N ASN A 106 2.46 -10.98 -15.90
CA ASN A 106 3.20 -11.94 -16.71
C ASN A 106 4.05 -12.86 -15.81
N LYS A 107 4.35 -14.09 -16.26
CA LYS A 107 5.11 -15.10 -15.48
C LYS A 107 6.45 -14.56 -14.97
N SER A 108 7.12 -13.71 -15.75
CA SER A 108 8.39 -13.08 -15.36
C SER A 108 8.26 -12.11 -14.16
N LEU A 109 7.10 -11.50 -13.97
CA LEU A 109 6.82 -10.57 -12.87
C LEU A 109 6.01 -11.22 -11.73
N ALA A 110 5.60 -12.48 -11.91
CA ALA A 110 4.75 -13.18 -10.93
C ALA A 110 5.41 -13.28 -9.56
N LEU A 111 6.73 -13.51 -9.49
CA LEU A 111 7.46 -13.56 -8.22
C LEU A 111 7.42 -12.21 -7.49
N LEU A 112 7.72 -11.12 -8.20
CA LEU A 112 7.73 -9.77 -7.64
C LEU A 112 6.34 -9.36 -7.16
N VAL A 113 5.33 -9.60 -7.99
CA VAL A 113 3.93 -9.34 -7.65
C VAL A 113 3.52 -10.15 -6.43
N ASN A 114 3.76 -11.47 -6.43
CA ASN A 114 3.35 -12.32 -5.32
C ASN A 114 4.06 -11.92 -4.02
N GLY A 115 5.36 -11.58 -4.10
CA GLY A 115 6.11 -11.05 -2.96
C GLY A 115 5.52 -9.74 -2.44
N TRP A 116 5.17 -8.82 -3.32
CA TRP A 116 4.48 -7.57 -2.97
C TRP A 116 3.12 -7.83 -2.30
N PHE A 117 2.27 -8.67 -2.88
CA PHE A 117 0.98 -9.06 -2.27
C PHE A 117 1.14 -9.70 -0.89
N LEU A 118 2.12 -10.61 -0.74
CA LEU A 118 2.41 -11.25 0.54
C LEU A 118 2.85 -10.23 1.58
N LEU A 119 3.68 -9.26 1.19
CA LEU A 119 4.11 -8.18 2.07
C LEU A 119 2.95 -7.26 2.48
N LEU A 120 2.12 -6.83 1.52
CA LEU A 120 0.93 -6.03 1.80
C LEU A 120 -0.01 -6.77 2.76
N GLY A 121 -0.29 -8.05 2.48
CA GLY A 121 -1.15 -8.88 3.31
C GLY A 121 -0.58 -9.10 4.71
N ALA A 122 0.72 -9.40 4.83
CA ALA A 122 1.39 -9.58 6.12
C ALA A 122 1.36 -8.29 6.96
N SER A 123 1.62 -7.14 6.33
CA SER A 123 1.57 -5.84 7.00
C SER A 123 0.15 -5.48 7.47
N HIS A 124 -0.86 -5.63 6.61
CA HIS A 124 -2.25 -5.40 7.01
C HIS A 124 -2.70 -6.32 8.14
N MET A 125 -2.35 -7.61 8.09
CA MET A 125 -2.66 -8.54 9.18
C MET A 125 -1.95 -8.15 10.47
N ALA A 126 -0.67 -7.74 10.41
CA ALA A 126 0.08 -7.29 11.57
C ALA A 126 -0.56 -6.05 12.22
N LEU A 127 -0.96 -5.06 11.40
CA LEU A 127 -1.69 -3.88 11.86
C LEU A 127 -3.02 -4.28 12.49
N ALA A 128 -3.84 -5.07 11.80
CA ALA A 128 -5.15 -5.52 12.25
C ALA A 128 -5.11 -6.29 13.58
N PHE A 129 -4.12 -7.18 13.76
CA PHE A 129 -3.93 -7.91 15.02
C PHE A 129 -3.55 -7.00 16.19
N ASN A 130 -2.84 -5.90 15.92
CA ASN A 130 -2.44 -4.94 16.94
C ASN A 130 -3.46 -3.81 17.13
N THR A 131 -4.41 -3.59 16.22
CA THR A 131 -5.43 -2.53 16.32
C THR A 131 -6.16 -2.51 17.66
N PRO A 132 -6.62 -3.64 18.24
CA PRO A 132 -7.27 -3.60 19.55
C PRO A 132 -6.39 -3.03 20.67
N ARG A 133 -5.07 -3.35 20.63
CA ARG A 133 -4.10 -2.80 21.58
C ARG A 133 -3.86 -1.33 21.34
N LEU A 134 -3.77 -0.93 20.07
CA LEU A 134 -3.58 0.45 19.63
C LEU A 134 -4.77 1.31 20.07
N ILE A 135 -6.00 0.85 19.83
CA ILE A 135 -7.23 1.55 20.24
C ILE A 135 -7.34 1.64 21.76
N SER A 136 -7.04 0.55 22.48
CA SER A 136 -7.08 0.56 23.96
C SER A 136 -6.11 1.61 24.52
N LYS A 137 -4.86 1.61 24.06
CA LYS A 137 -3.88 2.63 24.48
C LYS A 137 -4.22 4.03 23.97
N ALA A 138 -4.77 4.15 22.76
CA ALA A 138 -5.22 5.43 22.24
C ALA A 138 -6.35 6.03 23.08
N SER A 139 -7.30 5.20 23.53
CA SER A 139 -8.37 5.63 24.43
C SER A 139 -7.84 6.04 25.81
N SER A 140 -6.71 5.48 26.24
CA SER A 140 -6.05 5.88 27.50
C SER A 140 -5.26 7.18 27.40
N SER A 141 -4.90 7.65 26.19
CA SER A 141 -4.21 8.93 25.98
C SER A 141 -5.16 10.05 25.56
N LEU A 142 -6.46 9.87 25.80
CA LEU A 142 -7.46 10.89 25.52
C LEU A 142 -7.39 11.97 26.61
N VAL A 143 -7.12 13.21 26.20
CA VAL A 143 -6.95 14.34 27.12
C VAL A 143 -8.02 15.38 26.87
N LEU A 144 -8.37 16.11 27.94
CA LEU A 144 -9.32 17.20 27.88
C LEU A 144 -8.60 18.50 27.53
N SER A 145 -9.01 19.12 26.42
CA SER A 145 -8.68 20.50 26.10
C SER A 145 -9.80 21.41 26.61
N TYR A 146 -9.45 22.45 27.34
CA TYR A 146 -10.40 23.43 27.88
C TYR A 146 -10.07 24.83 27.36
N ARG A 147 -11.07 25.71 27.37
CA ARG A 147 -10.92 27.10 26.97
C ARG A 147 -10.42 27.94 28.16
N ASN A 148 -9.33 28.66 27.97
CA ASN A 148 -8.77 29.62 28.90
C ASN A 148 -9.64 30.88 29.00
N GLU A 149 -9.43 31.69 30.04
CA GLU A 149 -10.17 32.96 30.25
C GLU A 149 -10.00 33.97 29.10
N ASP A 150 -8.88 33.89 28.37
CA ASP A 150 -8.60 34.71 27.18
C ASP A 150 -9.31 34.22 25.91
N GLY A 151 -10.06 33.11 25.99
CA GLY A 151 -10.75 32.48 24.88
C GLY A 151 -9.90 31.53 24.04
N SER A 152 -8.60 31.39 24.32
CA SER A 152 -7.71 30.42 23.69
C SER A 152 -7.99 28.99 24.19
N TRP A 153 -7.72 27.98 23.37
CA TRP A 153 -7.79 26.59 23.81
C TRP A 153 -6.44 26.18 24.40
N HIS A 154 -6.45 25.62 25.61
CA HIS A 154 -5.27 24.96 26.17
C HIS A 154 -4.97 23.71 25.37
N ASP A 155 -3.75 23.61 24.81
CA ASP A 155 -3.29 22.45 24.06
C ASP A 155 -2.60 21.45 25.01
N PRO A 156 -3.28 20.38 25.45
CA PRO A 156 -2.66 19.41 26.35
C PRO A 156 -1.54 18.60 25.67
N CYS A 157 -1.42 18.65 24.34
CA CYS A 157 -0.45 17.88 23.58
C CYS A 157 0.92 18.57 23.52
N ALA A 158 0.99 19.89 23.77
CA ALA A 158 2.23 20.66 23.74
C ALA A 158 3.25 20.20 24.80
N ASP A 159 2.76 19.74 25.95
CA ASP A 159 3.60 19.29 27.07
C ASP A 159 3.93 17.79 27.02
N MET A 160 3.29 17.03 26.11
CA MET A 160 3.56 15.61 25.96
C MET A 160 4.83 15.35 25.16
N ARG A 161 5.85 14.80 25.83
CA ARG A 161 7.07 14.29 25.20
C ARG A 161 7.11 12.77 25.29
N MET A 162 6.69 12.08 24.23
CA MET A 162 6.87 10.63 24.12
C MET A 162 7.89 10.32 23.04
N PRO A 163 9.05 9.73 23.35
CA PRO A 163 10.02 9.38 22.31
C PRO A 163 9.39 8.44 21.30
N THR A 164 9.66 8.68 20.02
CA THR A 164 9.34 7.72 18.96
C THR A 164 10.60 7.16 18.33
N MET A 165 10.51 5.93 17.81
CA MET A 165 11.64 5.29 17.13
C MET A 165 12.09 6.13 15.93
N PHE A 166 11.13 6.80 15.27
CA PHE A 166 11.38 7.55 14.03
C PHE A 166 11.69 9.03 14.26
N ARG A 167 11.19 9.66 15.34
CA ARG A 167 11.38 11.11 15.58
C ARG A 167 12.32 11.43 16.74
N GLY A 168 12.77 10.43 17.50
CA GLY A 168 13.60 10.65 18.69
C GLY A 168 12.88 11.47 19.76
N ILE A 169 13.63 12.20 20.59
CA ILE A 169 13.12 12.99 21.74
C ILE A 169 12.78 14.45 21.35
N SER A 170 13.23 14.96 20.19
CA SER A 170 13.36 16.41 19.96
C SER A 170 12.73 16.98 18.69
N GLY A 171 11.96 16.21 17.91
CA GLY A 171 11.54 16.64 16.58
C GLY A 171 10.26 17.47 16.54
N ASP A 172 9.13 16.84 16.88
CA ASP A 172 7.81 17.38 16.58
C ASP A 172 6.94 17.44 17.83
N SER A 173 6.20 18.54 17.99
CA SER A 173 5.12 18.61 18.98
C SER A 173 3.97 17.71 18.53
N MET A 174 3.44 16.91 19.46
CA MET A 174 2.16 16.25 19.23
C MET A 174 1.08 17.30 18.95
N SER A 175 0.12 16.95 18.12
CA SER A 175 -0.99 17.83 17.76
C SER A 175 -2.31 17.20 18.20
N PRO A 176 -3.25 17.99 18.73
CA PRO A 176 -4.55 17.50 19.16
C PRO A 176 -5.43 17.15 17.95
N VAL A 177 -5.88 15.91 17.86
CA VAL A 177 -6.94 15.46 16.94
C VAL A 177 -8.26 15.42 17.69
N LEU A 178 -9.26 16.11 17.17
CA LEU A 178 -10.57 16.16 17.79
C LEU A 178 -11.27 14.80 17.65
N TRP A 179 -11.64 14.17 18.77
CA TRP A 179 -12.38 12.91 18.78
C TRP A 179 -13.89 13.13 18.92
N GLY A 180 -14.30 14.20 19.62
CA GLY A 180 -15.70 14.54 19.84
C GLY A 180 -15.89 15.76 20.73
N TYR A 181 -17.15 16.17 20.87
CA TYR A 181 -17.57 17.27 21.74
C TYR A 181 -18.40 16.73 22.89
N THR A 182 -18.06 17.14 24.12
CA THR A 182 -18.85 16.83 25.31
C THR A 182 -18.94 18.06 26.20
N THR A 183 -20.14 18.61 26.39
CA THR A 183 -20.37 19.65 27.39
C THR A 183 -20.41 19.03 28.78
N ILE A 184 -19.43 19.39 29.61
CA ILE A 184 -19.34 18.95 31.01
C ILE A 184 -19.84 20.10 31.88
N THR A 185 -20.74 19.83 32.83
CA THR A 185 -21.22 20.84 33.78
C THR A 185 -20.22 21.03 34.93
N ASN A 186 -20.11 22.25 35.49
CA ASN A 186 -19.09 22.61 36.50
C ASN A 186 -19.03 21.70 37.74
N ALA A 187 -20.15 21.05 38.10
CA ALA A 187 -20.19 20.13 39.24
C ALA A 187 -19.23 18.93 39.06
N SER A 188 -19.08 18.44 37.83
CA SER A 188 -18.14 17.36 37.50
C SER A 188 -16.70 17.87 37.44
N LEU A 189 -16.49 19.10 36.97
CA LEU A 189 -15.15 19.72 36.84
C LEU A 189 -14.47 19.96 38.19
N LEU A 190 -15.24 20.32 39.23
CA LEU A 190 -14.72 20.45 40.60
C LEU A 190 -14.29 19.11 41.23
N GLN A 191 -14.92 17.99 40.83
CA GLN A 191 -14.43 16.65 41.18
C GLN A 191 -13.19 16.25 40.38
N LEU A 192 -13.09 16.66 39.11
CA LEU A 192 -11.94 16.40 38.24
C LEU A 192 -10.68 17.21 38.64
N SER A 193 -10.84 18.44 39.14
CA SER A 193 -9.72 19.32 39.52
C SER A 193 -8.90 18.82 40.72
N ALA A 194 -9.47 17.95 41.56
CA ALA A 194 -8.81 17.45 42.77
C ALA A 194 -7.86 16.28 42.48
N ASP A 195 -8.05 15.58 41.36
CA ASP A 195 -7.27 14.42 40.95
C ASP A 195 -6.49 14.78 39.68
N ARG A 196 -5.34 15.45 39.87
CA ARG A 196 -4.53 16.05 38.78
C ARG A 196 -3.88 15.03 37.84
N ASP A 197 -4.06 13.73 38.08
CA ASP A 197 -3.37 12.69 37.34
C ASP A 197 -4.37 11.89 36.52
N VAL A 198 -4.48 12.23 35.23
CA VAL A 198 -5.00 11.39 34.14
C VAL A 198 -6.36 10.74 34.43
N ILE A 199 -7.44 11.39 33.99
CA ILE A 199 -8.77 10.76 33.96
C ILE A 199 -8.71 9.56 33.03
N SER A 200 -8.59 8.36 33.61
CA SER A 200 -8.87 7.12 32.90
C SER A 200 -10.37 7.11 32.58
N MET A 201 -10.72 7.54 31.37
CA MET A 201 -12.11 7.47 30.94
C MET A 201 -12.58 6.01 30.93
N PRO A 202 -13.84 5.75 31.28
CA PRO A 202 -14.40 4.41 31.13
C PRO A 202 -14.19 3.98 29.68
N SER A 203 -13.47 2.87 29.52
CA SER A 203 -13.26 2.17 28.25
C SER A 203 -14.52 2.29 27.41
N PRO A 204 -14.45 2.75 26.14
CA PRO A 204 -15.64 2.89 25.29
C PRO A 204 -16.44 1.59 25.40
N GLU A 205 -17.73 1.66 25.75
CA GLU A 205 -18.55 0.49 26.14
C GLU A 205 -18.64 -0.62 25.06
N ARG A 206 -18.04 -0.41 23.87
CA ARG A 206 -17.91 -1.43 22.83
C ARG A 206 -16.54 -1.40 22.14
N PRO A 207 -15.44 -1.77 22.81
CA PRO A 207 -14.14 -1.96 22.14
C PRO A 207 -14.27 -3.02 21.02
N GLY A 208 -15.21 -3.95 21.20
CA GLY A 208 -15.56 -4.98 20.22
C GLY A 208 -16.17 -4.46 18.91
N ALA A 209 -16.72 -3.23 18.84
CA ALA A 209 -17.30 -2.71 17.61
C ALA A 209 -16.22 -2.27 16.60
N VAL A 210 -15.19 -1.56 17.06
CA VAL A 210 -14.07 -1.12 16.20
C VAL A 210 -13.16 -2.31 15.88
N ALA A 211 -12.84 -3.15 16.88
CA ALA A 211 -12.12 -4.40 16.66
C ALA A 211 -12.89 -5.34 15.72
N GLY A 212 -14.22 -5.42 15.86
CA GLY A 212 -15.10 -6.19 14.99
C GLY A 212 -15.15 -5.64 13.57
N TYR A 213 -15.20 -4.32 13.38
CA TYR A 213 -15.12 -3.68 12.07
C TYR A 213 -13.79 -3.97 11.38
N MET A 214 -12.67 -3.77 12.08
CA MET A 214 -11.34 -4.03 11.52
C MET A 214 -11.12 -5.52 11.22
N LEU A 215 -11.52 -6.43 12.12
CA LEU A 215 -11.47 -7.87 11.87
C LEU A 215 -12.33 -8.26 10.67
N LEU A 216 -13.54 -7.68 10.54
CA LEU A 216 -14.41 -7.92 9.40
C LEU A 216 -13.78 -7.41 8.10
N GLU A 217 -13.14 -6.24 8.10
CA GLU A 217 -12.39 -5.74 6.95
C GLU A 217 -11.19 -6.64 6.61
N SER A 218 -10.42 -7.09 7.59
CA SER A 218 -9.31 -8.03 7.38
C SER A 218 -9.78 -9.39 6.87
N ILE A 219 -10.94 -9.87 7.33
CA ILE A 219 -11.58 -11.09 6.80
C ILE A 219 -12.04 -10.87 5.35
N LYS A 220 -12.64 -9.71 5.03
CA LYS A 220 -13.03 -9.37 3.66
C LYS A 220 -11.82 -9.37 2.74
N VAL A 221 -10.74 -8.69 3.12
CA VAL A 221 -9.48 -8.65 2.36
C VAL A 221 -8.88 -10.04 2.20
N SER A 222 -8.80 -10.83 3.28
CA SER A 222 -8.26 -12.21 3.26
C SER A 222 -9.08 -13.15 2.37
N LEU A 223 -10.41 -13.06 2.42
CA LEU A 223 -11.31 -13.84 1.56
C LEU A 223 -11.18 -13.44 0.08
N LEU A 224 -10.95 -12.16 -0.20
CA LEU A 224 -10.72 -11.66 -1.55
C LEU A 224 -9.34 -12.06 -2.11
N MET A 225 -8.34 -12.26 -1.24
CA MET A 225 -6.99 -12.66 -1.64
C MET A 225 -6.89 -14.13 -2.06
N ALA A 226 -7.67 -15.03 -1.46
CA ALA A 226 -7.62 -16.46 -1.79
C ALA A 226 -7.86 -16.76 -3.29
N PRO A 227 -8.88 -16.20 -3.98
CA PRO A 227 -9.07 -16.43 -5.41
C PRO A 227 -7.96 -15.83 -6.28
N VAL A 228 -7.35 -14.70 -5.90
CA VAL A 228 -6.24 -14.10 -6.65
C VAL A 228 -4.98 -14.94 -6.56
N LEU A 229 -4.62 -15.39 -5.35
CA LEU A 229 -3.50 -16.29 -5.14
C LEU A 229 -3.70 -17.61 -5.90
N GLN A 230 -4.93 -18.12 -5.91
CA GLN A 230 -5.26 -19.31 -6.69
C GLN A 230 -5.21 -19.05 -8.21
N ALA A 231 -5.61 -17.87 -8.68
CA ALA A 231 -5.58 -17.50 -10.09
C ALA A 231 -4.17 -17.20 -10.63
N THR A 232 -3.23 -16.80 -9.77
CA THR A 232 -1.82 -16.60 -10.14
C THR A 232 -1.03 -17.91 -10.09
N LEU A 233 -1.36 -18.82 -9.17
CA LEU A 233 -0.67 -20.10 -9.02
C LEU A 233 -1.14 -21.17 -10.03
N VAL A 234 -2.39 -21.14 -10.46
CA VAL A 234 -2.94 -22.13 -11.40
C VAL A 234 -2.74 -21.67 -12.84
N ASP A 235 -1.98 -22.43 -13.65
CA ASP A 235 -1.82 -22.14 -15.07
C ASP A 235 -3.19 -22.11 -15.77
N ARG A 236 -3.66 -20.91 -16.12
CA ARG A 236 -4.98 -20.65 -16.72
C ARG A 236 -5.19 -21.43 -18.01
N ARG A 237 -4.13 -21.75 -18.76
CA ARG A 237 -4.26 -22.57 -19.98
C ARG A 237 -4.52 -24.03 -19.63
N SER A 238 -3.89 -24.54 -18.59
CA SER A 238 -4.09 -25.91 -18.12
C SER A 238 -5.50 -26.09 -17.57
N SER A 239 -5.98 -25.22 -16.68
CA SER A 239 -7.31 -25.41 -16.08
C SER A 239 -8.48 -25.18 -17.04
N ARG A 240 -8.37 -24.22 -17.98
CA ARG A 240 -9.44 -23.96 -18.96
C ARG A 240 -9.52 -25.09 -19.98
N ASN A 241 -8.38 -25.61 -20.42
CA ASN A 241 -8.33 -26.79 -21.27
C ASN A 241 -8.79 -28.01 -20.48
N ASP A 242 -8.38 -28.23 -19.23
CA ASP A 242 -8.80 -29.40 -18.46
C ASP A 242 -10.29 -29.40 -18.10
N VAL A 243 -10.88 -28.27 -17.72
CA VAL A 243 -12.32 -28.23 -17.38
C VAL A 243 -13.15 -28.40 -18.65
N PHE A 244 -12.78 -27.72 -19.75
CA PHE A 244 -13.50 -27.82 -21.01
C PHE A 244 -13.29 -29.20 -21.66
N LEU A 245 -12.05 -29.72 -21.66
CA LEU A 245 -11.71 -31.05 -22.16
C LEU A 245 -12.25 -32.15 -21.26
N ARG A 246 -12.40 -32.00 -19.93
CA ARG A 246 -13.07 -33.00 -19.08
C ARG A 246 -14.58 -32.99 -19.23
N LEU A 247 -15.18 -31.82 -19.47
CA LEU A 247 -16.59 -31.71 -19.82
C LEU A 247 -16.87 -32.34 -21.20
N LEU A 248 -15.91 -32.25 -22.13
CA LEU A 248 -15.98 -32.90 -23.44
C LEU A 248 -15.54 -34.38 -23.44
N SER A 249 -14.53 -34.76 -22.65
CA SER A 249 -13.91 -36.09 -22.66
C SER A 249 -14.72 -37.15 -21.93
N LYS A 250 -15.75 -36.74 -21.17
CA LYS A 250 -16.80 -37.69 -20.73
C LYS A 250 -17.48 -38.40 -21.91
N ARG A 251 -17.34 -37.92 -23.15
CA ARG A 251 -17.75 -38.67 -24.37
C ARG A 251 -16.71 -39.68 -24.87
N VAL A 252 -15.42 -39.53 -24.55
CA VAL A 252 -14.36 -40.40 -25.10
C VAL A 252 -14.09 -41.62 -24.20
N VAL A 253 -14.34 -41.52 -22.89
CA VAL A 253 -14.01 -42.60 -21.94
C VAL A 253 -15.06 -43.73 -21.90
N TYR A 254 -16.19 -43.61 -22.61
CA TYR A 254 -17.24 -44.64 -22.58
C TYR A 254 -17.11 -45.72 -23.67
N GLN A 255 -15.99 -45.79 -24.40
CA GLN A 255 -15.86 -46.71 -25.53
C GLN A 255 -14.86 -47.86 -25.37
N ASN A 256 -14.13 -47.95 -24.24
CA ASN A 256 -13.36 -49.15 -23.92
C ASN A 256 -13.85 -49.78 -22.62
N SER A 257 -14.46 -50.95 -22.81
CA SER A 257 -14.96 -51.89 -21.81
C SER A 257 -13.86 -52.45 -20.90
N ASP A 258 -14.29 -52.94 -19.74
CA ASP A 258 -13.57 -53.76 -18.75
C ASP A 258 -12.90 -53.04 -17.57
N PHE A 259 -13.52 -51.97 -17.04
CA PHE A 259 -13.23 -51.53 -15.68
C PHE A 259 -14.37 -51.85 -14.70
N SER A 260 -14.01 -52.67 -13.70
CA SER A 260 -14.78 -53.18 -12.57
C SER A 260 -15.87 -52.24 -12.01
N ARG A 261 -17.04 -52.84 -11.76
CA ARG A 261 -18.36 -52.26 -11.47
C ARG A 261 -18.46 -51.29 -10.27
N SER A 262 -17.45 -51.14 -9.42
CA SER A 262 -17.57 -50.34 -8.17
C SER A 262 -16.77 -49.03 -8.15
N GLY A 263 -15.77 -48.86 -9.01
CA GLY A 263 -14.96 -47.63 -9.09
C GLY A 263 -15.67 -46.34 -9.55
N PRO A 264 -16.58 -46.37 -10.56
CA PRO A 264 -17.09 -45.13 -11.16
C PRO A 264 -18.11 -44.43 -10.27
N VAL A 265 -18.81 -45.14 -9.37
CA VAL A 265 -19.76 -44.53 -8.43
C VAL A 265 -19.01 -43.70 -7.38
N LEU A 266 -17.96 -44.25 -6.79
CA LEU A 266 -17.16 -43.56 -5.76
C LEU A 266 -16.44 -42.34 -6.36
N ALA A 267 -15.87 -42.46 -7.56
CA ALA A 267 -15.23 -41.33 -8.25
C ALA A 267 -16.24 -40.24 -8.62
N THR A 268 -17.46 -40.61 -9.02
CA THR A 268 -18.53 -39.65 -9.35
C THR A 268 -19.03 -38.93 -8.09
N VAL A 269 -19.18 -39.66 -6.97
CA VAL A 269 -19.57 -39.07 -5.67
C VAL A 269 -18.48 -38.14 -5.14
N LEU A 270 -17.21 -38.54 -5.21
CA LEU A 270 -16.09 -37.71 -4.75
C LEU A 270 -15.96 -36.42 -5.56
N VAL A 271 -16.11 -36.49 -6.89
CA VAL A 271 -16.11 -35.31 -7.76
C VAL A 271 -17.32 -34.40 -7.48
N ARG A 272 -18.50 -34.99 -7.22
CA ARG A 272 -19.70 -34.22 -6.83
C ARG A 272 -19.52 -33.54 -5.47
N LEU A 273 -18.92 -34.20 -4.48
CA LEU A 273 -18.63 -33.62 -3.17
C LEU A 273 -17.59 -32.50 -3.25
N LEU A 274 -16.55 -32.64 -4.08
CA LEU A 274 -15.57 -31.58 -4.31
C LEU A 274 -16.19 -30.39 -5.07
N GLN A 275 -17.08 -30.64 -6.02
CA GLN A 275 -17.84 -29.59 -6.71
C GLN A 275 -18.82 -28.86 -5.79
N VAL A 276 -19.53 -29.58 -4.91
CA VAL A 276 -20.44 -29.00 -3.91
C VAL A 276 -19.65 -28.21 -2.86
N ARG A 277 -18.52 -28.72 -2.37
CA ARG A 277 -17.64 -27.98 -1.45
C ARG A 277 -17.11 -26.70 -2.08
N TRP A 278 -16.63 -26.76 -3.32
CA TRP A 278 -16.17 -25.58 -4.06
C TRP A 278 -17.28 -24.57 -4.33
N PHE A 279 -18.49 -25.04 -4.67
CA PHE A 279 -19.67 -24.20 -4.86
C PHE A 279 -20.16 -23.55 -3.55
N LEU A 280 -20.21 -24.30 -2.45
CA LEU A 280 -20.59 -23.80 -1.12
C LEU A 280 -19.57 -22.78 -0.58
N LEU A 281 -18.27 -22.96 -0.85
CA LEU A 281 -17.23 -21.99 -0.50
C LEU A 281 -17.35 -20.66 -1.29
N GLN A 282 -17.99 -20.66 -2.45
CA GLN A 282 -18.15 -19.47 -3.31
C GLN A 282 -19.52 -18.78 -3.17
N CYS A 283 -20.55 -19.49 -2.72
CA CYS A 283 -21.94 -19.04 -2.84
C CYS A 283 -22.57 -18.49 -1.54
N VAL A 284 -21.97 -18.70 -0.36
CA VAL A 284 -22.67 -18.48 0.91
C VAL A 284 -22.91 -17.00 1.30
N PRO A 285 -22.12 -15.99 0.88
CA PRO A 285 -22.49 -14.59 1.14
C PRO A 285 -23.27 -13.91 0.00
N ALA A 286 -23.23 -14.43 -1.24
CA ALA A 286 -23.54 -13.61 -2.42
C ALA A 286 -24.91 -13.87 -3.09
N LEU A 287 -25.59 -14.98 -2.80
CA LEU A 287 -26.69 -15.43 -3.66
C LEU A 287 -28.12 -15.01 -3.28
N ASN A 288 -28.37 -14.38 -2.13
CA ASN A 288 -29.75 -14.00 -1.77
C ASN A 288 -30.13 -12.53 -2.04
N ILE A 289 -29.19 -11.66 -2.46
CA ILE A 289 -29.47 -10.22 -2.65
C ILE A 289 -29.56 -9.81 -4.14
N LEU A 290 -29.14 -10.67 -5.08
CA LEU A 290 -28.90 -10.25 -6.48
C LEU A 290 -29.77 -10.89 -7.56
N ASP A 291 -30.69 -11.82 -7.26
CA ASP A 291 -31.48 -12.49 -8.31
C ASP A 291 -32.51 -11.54 -8.99
N PHE A 292 -33.03 -10.55 -8.27
CA PHE A 292 -34.02 -9.61 -8.82
C PHE A 292 -33.40 -8.50 -9.71
N PRO A 293 -32.31 -7.81 -9.32
CA PRO A 293 -31.68 -6.79 -10.17
C PRO A 293 -31.05 -7.36 -11.45
N LEU A 294 -30.52 -8.59 -11.42
CA LEU A 294 -29.89 -9.22 -12.58
C LEU A 294 -30.93 -9.52 -13.68
N ARG A 295 -32.11 -10.03 -13.31
CA ARG A 295 -33.17 -10.32 -14.28
C ARG A 295 -33.72 -9.05 -14.93
N PHE A 296 -33.75 -7.94 -14.19
CA PHE A 296 -34.18 -6.65 -14.69
C PHE A 296 -33.15 -6.03 -15.65
N THR A 297 -31.88 -5.94 -15.24
CA THR A 297 -30.80 -5.33 -16.05
C THR A 297 -30.52 -6.11 -17.33
N THR A 298 -30.58 -7.44 -17.30
CA THR A 298 -30.35 -8.27 -18.49
C THR A 298 -31.45 -8.07 -19.55
N ARG A 299 -32.71 -7.85 -19.13
CA ARG A 299 -33.82 -7.56 -20.06
C ARG A 299 -33.72 -6.15 -20.65
N VAL A 300 -33.34 -5.17 -19.84
CA VAL A 300 -33.18 -3.77 -20.28
C VAL A 300 -32.01 -3.63 -21.25
N LEU A 301 -30.85 -4.20 -20.94
CA LEU A 301 -29.64 -4.10 -21.78
C LEU A 301 -29.79 -4.85 -23.11
N CYS A 302 -30.39 -6.05 -23.12
CA CYS A 302 -30.66 -6.78 -24.37
C CYS A 302 -31.70 -6.08 -25.24
N GLY A 303 -32.68 -5.38 -24.65
CA GLY A 303 -33.64 -4.56 -25.39
C GLY A 303 -33.03 -3.30 -25.97
N TYR A 304 -32.15 -2.62 -25.22
CA TYR A 304 -31.58 -1.33 -25.60
C TYR A 304 -30.51 -1.44 -26.69
N PHE A 305 -29.67 -2.48 -26.66
CA PHE A 305 -28.51 -2.57 -27.56
C PHE A 305 -28.78 -3.28 -28.91
N LYS A 306 -30.01 -3.74 -29.19
CA LYS A 306 -30.35 -4.49 -30.44
C LYS A 306 -29.24 -5.48 -30.84
N ILE A 307 -28.65 -6.18 -29.87
CA ILE A 307 -27.52 -7.08 -30.12
C ILE A 307 -28.06 -8.22 -31.00
N ARG A 308 -27.75 -8.18 -32.30
CA ARG A 308 -27.97 -9.30 -33.22
C ARG A 308 -27.12 -10.44 -32.70
N THR A 309 -27.76 -11.43 -32.09
CA THR A 309 -27.14 -12.71 -31.77
C THR A 309 -26.51 -13.25 -33.04
N LEU A 310 -25.19 -13.44 -33.05
CA LEU A 310 -24.47 -14.14 -34.11
C LEU A 310 -25.20 -15.46 -34.39
N LYS A 311 -25.77 -15.58 -35.60
CA LYS A 311 -26.35 -16.80 -36.12
C LYS A 311 -25.20 -17.78 -36.32
N ILE A 312 -25.00 -18.66 -35.34
CA ILE A 312 -24.19 -19.87 -35.50
C ILE A 312 -25.09 -20.90 -36.21
N GLU A 313 -25.29 -20.68 -37.51
CA GLU A 313 -25.75 -21.66 -38.50
C GLU A 313 -24.43 -22.17 -39.13
N ASP A 314 -24.00 -23.43 -39.24
CA ASP A 314 -24.64 -24.74 -39.26
C ASP A 314 -23.65 -25.81 -38.74
N LEU A 315 -23.84 -26.32 -37.54
CA LEU A 315 -23.29 -27.61 -37.14
C LEU A 315 -24.48 -28.47 -36.73
N SER A 316 -25.15 -29.06 -37.74
CA SER A 316 -26.29 -29.96 -37.53
C SER A 316 -25.80 -31.31 -37.00
N PHE A 317 -25.26 -31.32 -35.79
CA PHE A 317 -25.07 -32.54 -35.05
C PHE A 317 -26.45 -32.98 -34.55
N LYS A 318 -26.89 -34.19 -34.93
CA LYS A 318 -28.17 -34.79 -34.55
C LYS A 318 -28.15 -35.14 -33.05
N GLU A 319 -28.16 -34.11 -32.21
CA GLU A 319 -28.09 -34.23 -30.76
C GLU A 319 -29.45 -34.63 -30.18
N THR A 320 -29.43 -35.52 -29.20
CA THR A 320 -30.64 -35.89 -28.45
C THR A 320 -31.18 -34.68 -27.70
N ARG A 321 -32.51 -34.59 -27.47
CA ARG A 321 -33.13 -33.47 -26.73
C ARG A 321 -32.46 -33.19 -25.37
N ILE A 322 -31.89 -34.22 -24.74
CA ILE A 322 -31.16 -34.12 -23.46
C ILE A 322 -29.85 -33.33 -23.60
N THR A 323 -29.12 -33.49 -24.71
CA THR A 323 -27.89 -32.73 -24.96
C THR A 323 -28.16 -31.25 -25.23
N GLN A 324 -29.26 -30.91 -25.91
CA GLN A 324 -29.67 -29.52 -26.12
C GLN A 324 -30.02 -28.81 -24.80
N ALA A 325 -30.74 -29.47 -23.89
CA ALA A 325 -31.05 -28.90 -22.58
C ALA A 325 -29.77 -28.66 -21.74
N ARG A 326 -28.82 -29.59 -21.77
CA ARG A 326 -27.52 -29.44 -21.07
C ARG A 326 -26.69 -28.31 -21.67
N TYR A 327 -26.66 -28.18 -22.99
CA TYR A 327 -25.96 -27.10 -23.67
C TYR A 327 -26.56 -25.73 -23.32
N GLN A 328 -27.89 -25.61 -23.33
CA GLN A 328 -28.56 -24.37 -22.94
C GLN A 328 -28.28 -24.03 -21.47
N ALA A 329 -28.37 -25.01 -20.55
CA ALA A 329 -28.02 -24.80 -19.15
C ALA A 329 -26.56 -24.33 -18.97
N ALA A 330 -25.61 -24.98 -19.63
CA ALA A 330 -24.20 -24.58 -19.60
C ALA A 330 -23.99 -23.15 -20.16
N LYS A 331 -24.69 -22.80 -21.24
CA LYS A 331 -24.68 -21.45 -21.82
C LYS A 331 -25.21 -20.40 -20.85
N TYR A 332 -26.36 -20.66 -20.20
CA TYR A 332 -26.92 -19.74 -19.21
C TYR A 332 -26.02 -19.58 -17.98
N ILE A 333 -25.41 -20.67 -17.51
CA ILE A 333 -24.43 -20.63 -16.42
C ILE A 333 -23.20 -19.80 -16.83
N ALA A 334 -22.64 -20.02 -18.01
CA ALA A 334 -21.50 -19.24 -18.48
C ALA A 334 -21.84 -17.75 -18.66
N MET A 335 -23.02 -17.44 -19.21
CA MET A 335 -23.50 -16.05 -19.35
C MET A 335 -23.76 -15.39 -18.00
N SER A 336 -24.29 -16.10 -17.01
CA SER A 336 -24.50 -15.54 -15.67
C SER A 336 -23.18 -15.26 -14.96
N PHE A 337 -22.20 -16.17 -15.05
CA PHE A 337 -20.85 -15.90 -14.55
C PHE A 337 -20.23 -14.68 -15.22
N TYR A 338 -20.34 -14.56 -16.55
CA TYR A 338 -19.83 -13.40 -17.27
C TYR A 338 -20.55 -12.10 -16.85
N ALA A 339 -21.88 -12.14 -16.72
CA ALA A 339 -22.66 -10.99 -16.27
C ALA A 339 -22.31 -10.56 -14.84
N ILE A 340 -22.12 -11.51 -13.92
CA ILE A 340 -21.69 -11.23 -12.54
C ILE A 340 -20.30 -10.61 -12.53
N VAL A 341 -19.36 -11.14 -13.31
CA VAL A 341 -18.02 -10.58 -13.43
C VAL A 341 -18.09 -9.15 -13.97
N MET A 342 -18.81 -8.92 -15.07
CA MET A 342 -18.98 -7.58 -15.66
C MET A 342 -19.68 -6.60 -14.71
N LEU A 343 -20.73 -7.04 -14.01
CA LEU A 343 -21.40 -6.24 -13.00
C LEU A 343 -20.44 -5.89 -11.86
N GLY A 344 -19.67 -6.87 -11.39
CA GLY A 344 -18.59 -6.65 -10.44
C GLY A 344 -17.65 -5.55 -10.93
N HIS A 345 -17.17 -5.62 -12.17
CA HIS A 345 -16.25 -4.62 -12.73
C HIS A 345 -16.84 -3.20 -12.71
N VAL A 346 -18.13 -3.06 -13.07
CA VAL A 346 -18.83 -1.77 -13.06
C VAL A 346 -19.02 -1.26 -11.64
N LEU A 347 -19.29 -2.14 -10.67
CA LEU A 347 -19.53 -1.76 -9.27
C LEU A 347 -18.23 -1.52 -8.47
N TRP A 348 -17.12 -2.17 -8.83
CA TRP A 348 -15.85 -2.06 -8.11
C TRP A 348 -15.28 -0.64 -8.16
N MET A 349 -15.41 0.08 -9.27
CA MET A 349 -14.90 1.45 -9.38
C MET A 349 -15.65 2.45 -8.47
N PRO A 350 -16.99 2.51 -8.47
CA PRO A 350 -17.74 3.31 -7.50
C PRO A 350 -17.45 2.93 -6.05
N VAL A 351 -17.35 1.63 -5.74
CA VAL A 351 -17.00 1.19 -4.38
C VAL A 351 -15.60 1.65 -3.99
N PHE A 352 -14.62 1.49 -4.88
CA PHE A 352 -13.26 1.96 -4.64
C PHE A 352 -13.20 3.48 -4.40
N LEU A 353 -13.90 4.26 -5.23
CA LEU A 353 -13.99 5.72 -5.08
C LEU A 353 -14.64 6.09 -3.75
N GLN A 354 -15.82 5.53 -3.44
CA GLN A 354 -16.53 5.80 -2.19
C GLN A 354 -15.68 5.47 -0.97
N MET A 355 -15.03 4.31 -0.97
CA MET A 355 -14.18 3.91 0.14
C MET A 355 -12.95 4.82 0.27
N THR A 356 -12.36 5.26 -0.84
CA THR A 356 -11.21 6.19 -0.83
C THR A 356 -11.65 7.57 -0.32
N THR A 357 -12.76 8.11 -0.81
CA THR A 357 -13.28 9.42 -0.37
C THR A 357 -13.73 9.42 1.08
N SER A 358 -14.38 8.35 1.55
CA SER A 358 -14.77 8.22 2.95
C SER A 358 -13.54 8.20 3.86
N HIS A 359 -12.47 7.53 3.44
CA HIS A 359 -11.26 7.41 4.22
C HIS A 359 -10.45 8.72 4.24
N GLU A 360 -10.29 9.39 3.10
CA GLU A 360 -9.66 10.72 3.03
C GLU A 360 -10.47 11.76 3.82
N GLY A 361 -11.80 11.65 3.82
CA GLY A 361 -12.67 12.51 4.62
C GLY A 361 -12.45 12.36 6.12
N TRP A 362 -12.03 11.17 6.58
CA TRP A 362 -11.67 10.91 7.97
C TRP A 362 -10.21 11.31 8.27
N LEU A 363 -9.28 11.10 7.34
CA LEU A 363 -7.88 11.52 7.50
C LEU A 363 -7.67 13.04 7.48
N LYS A 364 -8.59 13.81 6.89
CA LYS A 364 -8.45 15.28 6.80
C LYS A 364 -8.32 15.95 8.17
N ASP A 365 -8.85 15.31 9.22
CA ASP A 365 -8.88 15.85 10.58
C ASP A 365 -7.59 15.51 11.34
N VAL A 366 -6.72 14.68 10.75
CA VAL A 366 -5.40 14.36 11.28
C VAL A 366 -4.37 15.36 10.73
N PRO A 367 -3.61 16.06 11.59
CA PRO A 367 -2.65 17.06 11.15
C PRO A 367 -1.50 16.42 10.37
N GLU A 368 -0.95 17.16 9.41
CA GLU A 368 0.19 16.73 8.59
C GLU A 368 1.44 17.52 8.99
N SER A 369 2.59 16.84 9.04
CA SER A 369 3.86 17.44 9.49
C SER A 369 4.44 18.41 8.47
N GLU A 370 4.06 18.27 7.20
CA GLU A 370 4.57 19.05 6.09
C GLU A 370 3.43 19.57 5.22
N THR A 371 3.58 20.82 4.74
CA THR A 371 2.67 21.39 3.76
C THR A 371 3.10 21.03 2.34
N PHE A 372 2.20 21.15 1.36
CA PHE A 372 2.51 20.94 -0.08
C PHE A 372 3.64 21.82 -0.63
N ARG A 373 4.05 22.86 0.11
CA ARG A 373 5.16 23.75 -0.25
C ARG A 373 6.54 23.19 0.13
N ALA A 374 6.61 22.16 0.97
CA ALA A 374 7.87 21.54 1.34
C ALA A 374 8.47 20.80 0.13
N VAL A 375 9.78 20.96 -0.09
CA VAL A 375 10.49 20.37 -1.26
C VAL A 375 10.40 18.85 -1.25
N GLY A 376 10.41 18.22 -0.06
CA GLY A 376 10.25 16.78 0.10
C GLY A 376 8.98 16.23 -0.56
N GLN A 377 7.91 17.03 -0.59
CA GLN A 377 6.63 16.68 -1.20
C GLN A 377 6.70 16.55 -2.72
N TRP A 378 7.65 17.18 -3.39
CA TRP A 378 7.72 17.16 -4.86
C TRP A 378 8.56 16.00 -5.40
N SER A 379 9.33 15.32 -4.54
CA SER A 379 10.24 14.24 -4.93
C SER A 379 9.52 13.06 -5.60
N SER A 380 8.41 12.59 -5.02
CA SER A 380 7.60 11.50 -5.59
C SER A 380 6.93 11.90 -6.91
N TRP A 381 6.48 13.15 -7.02
CA TRP A 381 5.89 13.68 -8.26
C TRP A 381 6.90 13.70 -9.39
N LEU A 382 8.10 14.21 -9.11
CA LEU A 382 9.20 14.20 -10.06
C LEU A 382 9.57 12.75 -10.45
N THR A 383 9.60 11.84 -9.48
CA THR A 383 9.91 10.42 -9.73
C THR A 383 8.88 9.78 -10.67
N LEU A 384 7.58 10.01 -10.45
CA LEU A 384 6.53 9.52 -11.35
C LEU A 384 6.65 10.16 -12.74
N CYS A 385 6.84 11.49 -12.82
CA CYS A 385 7.00 12.20 -14.08
C CYS A 385 8.19 11.67 -14.90
N LEU A 386 9.33 11.42 -14.24
CA LEU A 386 10.50 10.83 -14.87
C LEU A 386 10.22 9.39 -15.34
N ALA A 387 9.57 8.56 -14.52
CA ALA A 387 9.20 7.19 -14.91
C ALA A 387 8.26 7.16 -16.13
N LEU A 388 7.29 8.08 -16.20
CA LEU A 388 6.39 8.23 -17.34
C LEU A 388 7.14 8.75 -18.58
N THR A 389 8.00 9.75 -18.40
CA THR A 389 8.82 10.31 -19.49
C THR A 389 9.75 9.25 -20.08
N THR A 390 10.43 8.48 -19.24
CA THR A 390 11.26 7.35 -19.66
C THR A 390 10.46 6.35 -20.48
N ALA A 391 9.24 6.03 -20.04
CA ALA A 391 8.37 5.10 -20.79
C ALA A 391 7.97 5.67 -22.15
N ILE A 392 7.69 6.99 -22.24
CA ILE A 392 7.38 7.68 -23.49
C ILE A 392 8.59 7.67 -24.43
N VAL A 393 9.77 8.03 -23.93
CA VAL A 393 11.02 8.05 -24.71
C VAL A 393 11.36 6.65 -25.22
N ASN A 394 11.28 5.64 -24.35
CA ASN A 394 11.51 4.24 -24.71
C ASN A 394 10.58 3.78 -25.85
N ARG A 395 9.31 4.23 -25.80
CA ARG A 395 8.32 3.94 -26.84
C ARG A 395 8.57 4.70 -28.14
N LEU A 396 8.92 5.98 -28.08
CA LEU A 396 9.18 6.83 -29.26
C LEU A 396 10.44 6.38 -30.01
N LEU A 397 11.48 6.01 -29.26
CA LEU A 397 12.73 5.50 -29.81
C LEU A 397 12.64 4.00 -30.17
N ASN A 398 11.51 3.36 -29.88
CA ASN A 398 11.24 1.95 -30.17
C ASN A 398 12.33 1.02 -29.60
N LEU A 399 12.95 1.39 -28.47
CA LEU A 399 14.07 0.65 -27.86
C LEU A 399 13.67 -0.76 -27.39
N ASP A 400 12.38 -1.00 -27.20
CA ASP A 400 11.84 -2.33 -26.92
C ASP A 400 12.02 -3.31 -28.09
N THR A 401 12.24 -2.80 -29.31
CA THR A 401 12.61 -3.63 -30.46
C THR A 401 14.11 -3.80 -30.49
N ARG A 402 14.57 -5.04 -30.73
CA ARG A 402 15.98 -5.37 -30.93
C ARG A 402 16.64 -4.53 -32.04
N GLU A 403 15.81 -4.07 -32.99
CA GLU A 403 16.19 -3.14 -34.06
C GLU A 403 16.35 -1.70 -33.56
N GLY A 404 15.46 -1.22 -32.67
CA GLY A 404 15.56 0.10 -32.05
C GLY A 404 16.80 0.24 -31.16
N SER A 405 17.17 -0.80 -30.40
CA SER A 405 18.42 -0.77 -29.62
C SER A 405 19.66 -0.65 -30.52
N ALA A 406 19.69 -1.39 -31.64
CA ALA A 406 20.77 -1.31 -32.61
C ALA A 406 20.81 0.06 -33.33
N SER A 407 19.63 0.64 -33.61
CA SER A 407 19.51 1.98 -34.19
C SER A 407 19.93 3.10 -33.24
N LEU A 408 19.68 2.96 -31.94
CA LEU A 408 20.15 3.94 -30.95
C LEU A 408 21.67 3.87 -30.81
N GLU A 409 22.24 2.66 -30.75
CA GLU A 409 23.69 2.48 -30.72
C GLU A 409 24.35 3.08 -31.97
N SER A 410 23.77 2.86 -33.16
CA SER A 410 24.31 3.47 -34.39
C SER A 410 24.16 4.99 -34.41
N TRP A 411 23.05 5.55 -33.91
CA TRP A 411 22.86 7.00 -33.79
C TRP A 411 23.82 7.65 -32.80
N ILE A 412 24.03 7.03 -31.62
CA ILE A 412 25.01 7.46 -30.60
C ILE A 412 26.43 7.41 -31.19
N GLN A 413 26.76 6.34 -31.92
CA GLN A 413 28.04 6.21 -32.61
C GLN A 413 28.22 7.29 -33.69
N GLN A 414 27.16 7.63 -34.41
CA GLN A 414 27.18 8.62 -35.48
C GLN A 414 27.32 10.07 -34.98
N HIS A 415 26.81 10.39 -33.78
CA HIS A 415 26.81 11.76 -33.24
C HIS A 415 27.94 12.05 -32.24
N HIS A 416 29.00 11.23 -32.20
CA HIS A 416 30.14 11.37 -31.28
C HIS A 416 29.77 11.42 -29.77
N LEU A 417 28.55 11.01 -29.40
CA LEU A 417 28.13 10.89 -28.00
C LEU A 417 28.77 9.68 -27.30
N ASN A 418 29.60 8.90 -28.01
CA ASN A 418 30.33 7.77 -27.47
C ASN A 418 31.14 8.12 -26.22
N VAL A 419 31.72 9.33 -26.10
CA VAL A 419 32.48 9.73 -24.90
C VAL A 419 31.56 9.85 -23.69
N ILE A 420 30.39 10.48 -23.84
CA ILE A 420 29.41 10.63 -22.76
C ILE A 420 28.77 9.29 -22.42
N TYR A 421 28.41 8.50 -23.44
CA TYR A 421 27.84 7.17 -23.25
C TYR A 421 28.81 6.20 -22.56
N THR A 422 30.09 6.19 -22.96
CA THR A 422 31.11 5.37 -22.26
C THR A 422 31.40 5.88 -20.86
N GLN A 423 31.43 7.19 -20.63
CA GLN A 423 31.55 7.73 -19.27
C GLN A 423 30.37 7.33 -18.38
N VAL A 424 29.12 7.50 -18.83
CA VAL A 424 27.93 7.10 -18.04
C VAL A 424 27.89 5.59 -17.82
N ARG A 425 28.19 4.80 -18.86
CA ARG A 425 28.22 3.34 -18.75
C ARG A 425 29.32 2.86 -17.81
N ASN A 426 30.52 3.44 -17.89
CA ASN A 426 31.63 3.13 -16.98
C ASN A 426 31.29 3.59 -15.57
N TRP A 427 30.68 4.76 -15.40
CA TRP A 427 30.28 5.25 -14.07
C TRP A 427 29.25 4.34 -13.40
N CYS A 428 28.21 3.90 -14.12
CA CYS A 428 27.24 2.93 -13.59
C CYS A 428 27.84 1.52 -13.39
N SER A 429 28.81 1.11 -14.20
CA SER A 429 29.53 -0.16 -14.08
C SER A 429 30.43 -0.18 -12.86
N ASP A 430 31.20 0.89 -12.69
CA ASP A 430 32.27 0.97 -11.72
C ASP A 430 31.69 1.27 -10.33
N GLU A 431 30.66 2.12 -10.20
CA GLU A 431 29.93 2.27 -8.93
C GLU A 431 29.25 0.97 -8.51
N TRP A 432 28.68 0.20 -9.45
CA TRP A 432 28.03 -1.08 -9.11
C TRP A 432 29.05 -2.15 -8.69
N ILE A 433 30.21 -2.21 -9.38
CA ILE A 433 31.31 -3.12 -9.03
C ILE A 433 31.94 -2.71 -7.69
N GLU A 434 32.17 -1.41 -7.45
CA GLU A 434 32.69 -0.90 -6.18
C GLU A 434 31.72 -1.15 -5.03
N THR A 435 30.43 -0.92 -5.23
CA THR A 435 29.41 -1.18 -4.19
C THR A 435 29.34 -2.67 -3.87
N LYS A 436 29.39 -3.53 -4.91
CA LYS A 436 29.41 -5.00 -4.75
C LYS A 436 30.68 -5.49 -4.03
N ASP A 437 31.85 -4.95 -4.36
CA ASP A 437 33.13 -5.28 -3.70
C ASP A 437 33.18 -4.74 -2.26
N TRP A 438 32.55 -3.59 -1.99
CA TRP A 438 32.43 -3.01 -0.66
C TRP A 438 31.58 -3.88 0.27
N TRP A 439 30.43 -4.38 -0.21
CA TRP A 439 29.60 -5.34 0.53
C TRP A 439 30.28 -6.71 0.68
N ALA A 440 31.12 -7.11 -0.26
CA ALA A 440 31.83 -8.40 -0.20
C ALA A 440 33.04 -8.39 0.74
N ASN A 441 33.69 -7.24 0.97
CA ASN A 441 34.90 -7.13 1.80
C ASN A 441 34.99 -5.81 2.60
N PRO A 442 34.09 -5.58 3.57
CA PRO A 442 34.00 -4.30 4.30
C PRO A 442 35.23 -3.98 5.17
N GLY A 443 36.07 -4.98 5.49
CA GLY A 443 37.07 -4.87 6.56
C GLY A 443 38.48 -4.38 6.19
N LYS A 444 38.87 -4.31 4.90
CA LYS A 444 40.27 -4.00 4.51
C LYS A 444 40.46 -2.92 3.44
N ARG A 445 39.56 -2.76 2.47
CA ARG A 445 39.73 -1.75 1.40
C ARG A 445 39.12 -0.39 1.73
N GLY A 446 37.96 -0.36 2.41
CA GLY A 446 37.26 0.91 2.72
C GLY A 446 38.09 1.88 3.56
N ILE A 447 38.84 1.36 4.55
CA ILE A 447 39.67 2.19 5.44
C ILE A 447 40.91 2.74 4.72
N ASN A 448 41.52 1.97 3.82
CA ASN A 448 42.70 2.42 3.08
C ASN A 448 42.34 3.45 1.99
N HIS A 449 41.16 3.32 1.36
CA HIS A 449 40.65 4.34 0.44
C HIS A 449 40.28 5.64 1.17
N LEU A 450 39.68 5.56 2.36
CA LEU A 450 39.41 6.74 3.19
C LEU A 450 40.69 7.43 3.67
N LYS A 451 41.76 6.68 3.98
CA LYS A 451 43.08 7.25 4.33
C LYS A 451 43.78 7.89 3.13
N ALA A 452 43.59 7.35 1.92
CA ALA A 452 44.18 7.89 0.70
C ALA A 452 43.42 9.10 0.11
N ALA A 453 42.14 9.29 0.48
CA ALA A 453 41.31 10.40 0.01
C ALA A 453 41.45 11.68 0.86
N VAL A 454 42.21 11.65 1.95
CA VAL A 454 42.54 12.85 2.74
C VAL A 454 43.80 13.48 2.13
N PRO A 455 43.73 14.70 1.57
CA PRO A 455 44.91 15.39 1.04
C PRO A 455 45.88 15.74 2.18
N ASP A 456 47.19 15.57 1.96
CA ASP A 456 48.27 15.89 2.91
C ASP A 456 48.53 17.41 3.09
N ASP A 457 47.64 18.28 2.60
CA ASP A 457 47.88 19.73 2.58
C ASP A 457 47.30 20.42 3.82
N ASP A 458 48.04 21.40 4.36
CA ASP A 458 47.88 22.03 5.68
C ASP A 458 46.58 22.84 5.90
N SER A 459 45.61 22.76 4.98
CA SER A 459 44.27 23.35 5.17
C SER A 459 43.29 22.32 5.75
N GLN A 460 43.44 22.01 7.04
CA GLN A 460 42.43 21.23 7.76
C GLN A 460 41.14 22.03 7.96
N ASP A 461 40.16 21.81 7.08
CA ASP A 461 38.77 22.15 7.37
C ASP A 461 38.24 21.27 8.52
N MET A 462 37.45 21.88 9.41
CA MET A 462 36.87 21.29 10.62
C MET A 462 36.14 19.94 10.40
N PHE A 463 35.74 19.63 9.16
CA PHE A 463 35.12 18.37 8.77
C PHE A 463 36.11 17.20 8.68
N SER A 464 37.33 17.42 8.18
CA SER A 464 38.35 16.38 8.06
C SER A 464 38.89 15.96 9.42
N THR A 465 39.08 16.91 10.35
CA THR A 465 39.52 16.64 11.72
C THR A 465 38.50 15.80 12.50
N LYS A 466 37.19 16.09 12.34
CA LYS A 466 36.10 15.33 13.00
C LYS A 466 35.93 13.93 12.42
N LEU A 467 36.07 13.77 11.11
CA LEU A 467 36.02 12.47 10.45
C LEU A 467 37.22 11.60 10.87
N LEU A 468 38.42 12.19 10.94
CA LEU A 468 39.62 11.50 11.40
C LEU A 468 39.48 11.09 12.88
N GLN A 469 38.94 11.97 13.73
CA GLN A 469 38.70 11.66 15.15
C GLN A 469 37.69 10.53 15.34
N ALA A 470 36.60 10.50 14.54
CA ALA A 470 35.62 9.42 14.55
C ALA A 470 36.20 8.07 14.08
N LEU A 471 37.04 8.10 13.03
CA LEU A 471 37.73 6.90 12.53
C LEU A 471 38.76 6.36 13.55
N THR A 472 39.46 7.25 14.25
CA THR A 472 40.43 6.86 15.28
C THR A 472 39.74 6.25 16.50
N LEU A 473 38.58 6.80 16.91
CA LEU A 473 37.73 6.23 17.98
C LEU A 473 37.18 4.86 17.61
N PHE A 474 36.76 4.67 16.35
CA PHE A 474 36.31 3.38 15.86
C PHE A 474 37.44 2.33 15.84
N GLU A 475 38.65 2.72 15.46
CA GLU A 475 39.82 1.84 15.41
C GLU A 475 40.31 1.46 16.83
N ALA A 476 40.26 2.37 17.80
CA ALA A 476 40.57 2.12 19.22
C ALA A 476 39.53 1.17 19.86
N ASN A 477 38.24 1.38 19.60
CA ASN A 477 37.17 0.51 20.11
C ASN A 477 37.26 -0.92 19.54
N ARG A 478 37.68 -1.06 18.27
CA ARG A 478 37.94 -2.37 17.65
C ARG A 478 39.13 -3.12 18.29
N LYS A 479 40.15 -2.42 18.78
CA LYS A 479 41.34 -3.02 19.40
C LYS A 479 41.15 -3.35 20.89
N GLY A 480 40.02 -2.98 21.48
CA GLY A 480 39.74 -3.21 22.90
C GLY A 480 40.54 -2.30 23.83
N ASP A 481 41.06 -1.18 23.32
CA ASP A 481 41.81 -0.22 24.11
C ASP A 481 40.85 0.58 25.01
N VAL A 482 41.21 0.77 26.28
CA VAL A 482 40.44 1.55 27.25
C VAL A 482 40.48 3.04 26.84
N LEU A 483 39.33 3.57 26.41
CA LEU A 483 39.20 4.97 25.97
C LEU A 483 39.34 5.94 27.17
N PRO A 484 40.06 7.07 27.02
CA PRO A 484 40.04 8.15 27.99
C PRO A 484 38.66 8.85 27.99
N ALA A 485 38.25 9.37 29.16
CA ALA A 485 36.95 10.01 29.36
C ALA A 485 36.72 11.20 28.38
N PRO A 486 35.49 11.41 27.88
CA PRO A 486 35.20 12.44 26.90
C PRO A 486 35.38 13.84 27.49
N VAL A 487 36.13 14.69 26.77
CA VAL A 487 36.28 16.12 27.07
C VAL A 487 34.97 16.83 26.70
N PRO A 488 34.39 17.68 27.58
CA PRO A 488 33.14 18.38 27.29
C PRO A 488 33.33 19.38 26.16
N ILE A 489 32.52 19.23 25.10
CA ILE A 489 32.48 20.13 23.94
C ILE A 489 31.46 21.23 24.24
N HIS A 490 31.94 22.47 24.46
CA HIS A 490 31.09 23.66 24.47
C HIS A 490 30.69 24.01 23.03
N MET A 491 29.42 23.80 22.66
CA MET A 491 28.84 24.38 21.46
C MET A 491 28.41 25.82 21.74
N GLN A 492 29.03 26.80 21.09
CA GLN A 492 28.47 28.15 20.99
C GLN A 492 27.41 28.19 19.87
N PRO A 493 26.21 28.76 20.12
CA PRO A 493 25.20 28.90 19.09
C PRO A 493 25.56 30.02 18.11
N PHE A 494 25.67 29.66 16.82
CA PHE A 494 25.87 30.58 15.71
C PHE A 494 24.49 31.12 15.26
N PHE A 495 24.03 32.22 15.85
CA PHE A 495 22.90 33.00 15.31
C PHE A 495 23.44 34.22 14.55
N GLY A 496 23.53 34.11 13.23
CA GLY A 496 23.68 35.27 12.35
C GLY A 496 22.39 36.09 12.39
N ARG A 497 22.45 37.29 13.00
CA ARG A 497 21.39 38.31 12.91
C ARG A 497 21.26 38.75 11.45
N ARG A 498 20.05 38.66 10.87
CA ARG A 498 19.69 39.48 9.70
C ARG A 498 19.52 40.93 10.16
N PRO A 499 19.97 41.93 9.38
CA PRO A 499 19.69 43.32 9.67
C PRO A 499 18.20 43.61 9.50
N GLN A 500 17.61 44.25 10.50
CA GLN A 500 16.29 44.86 10.39
C GLN A 500 16.36 46.04 9.41
N GLU A 501 15.64 45.94 8.30
CA GLU A 501 15.23 47.09 7.51
C GLU A 501 14.24 47.91 8.35
N LYS A 502 14.60 49.18 8.60
CA LYS A 502 13.67 50.19 9.11
C LYS A 502 12.77 50.60 7.95
N MET A 503 11.46 50.44 8.12
CA MET A 503 10.48 51.26 7.41
C MET A 503 10.23 52.51 8.26
N ASP A 504 10.67 53.65 7.75
CA ASP A 504 10.11 54.98 8.02
C ASP A 504 9.06 55.30 6.93
#